data_AF-A0A654LTQ1-F1
#
_entry.id   AF-A0A654LTQ1-F1
#
_cell.length_a   1.000
_cell.length_b   1.000
_cell.length_c   1.000
_cell.angle_alpha   90.00
_cell.angle_beta   90.00
_cell.angle_gamma   90.00
#
_symmetry.space_group_name_H-M   'P 1'
#
loop_
_entity.id
_entity.type
_entity.pdbx_description
1 polymer ?
#
loop_
_entity_poly.entity_id
_entity_poly.type
_entity_poly.pdbx_seq_one_letter_code
_entity_poly.pdbx_strand_id
1 'polypeptide(L)'
;MPNSVDIVSKLVKEAKNNGIKYIVKLSVMNSDAQPGYAMGKLHRQEKKIIEESKKPHTFLRPTSFMQNFVNYLVKPKEIKMFSTFTDMT
;
A
#
# COMPACT_ATOMS: atom_id res chain seq x y z
N MET A 1 -2.72 7.46 -6.60
CA MET A 1 -1.47 8.10 -7.04
C MET A 1 -1.42 8.02 -8.55
N PRO A 2 -1.55 9.15 -9.27
CA PRO A 2 -1.32 9.13 -10.71
C PRO A 2 0.13 8.67 -10.90
N ASN A 3 0.33 7.59 -11.66
CA ASN A 3 1.63 6.98 -11.96
C ASN A 3 2.17 5.84 -11.06
N SER A 4 1.34 5.09 -10.33
CA SER A 4 1.85 3.94 -9.56
C SER A 4 2.36 2.79 -10.45
N VAL A 5 1.77 2.61 -11.64
CA VAL A 5 2.14 1.56 -12.60
C VAL A 5 3.55 1.76 -13.16
N ASP A 6 3.93 2.97 -13.59
CA ASP A 6 5.29 3.18 -14.13
C ASP A 6 6.35 3.08 -13.04
N ILE A 7 6.02 3.47 -11.79
CA ILE A 7 6.92 3.28 -10.65
C ILE A 7 7.23 1.79 -10.47
N VAL A 8 6.21 0.93 -10.51
CA VAL A 8 6.41 -0.52 -10.41
C VAL A 8 7.21 -1.07 -11.60
N SER A 9 6.94 -0.58 -12.82
CA SER A 9 7.72 -0.96 -14.01
C SER A 9 9.22 -0.64 -13.86
N LYS A 10 9.54 0.58 -13.41
CA LYS A 10 10.93 0.98 -13.13
C LYS A 10 11.56 0.16 -12.01
N LEU A 11 10.82 -0.10 -10.93
CA LEU A 11 11.29 -0.94 -9.82
C LEU A 11 11.65 -2.34 -10.29
N VAL A 12 10.80 -2.98 -11.10
CA VAL A 12 11.05 -4.32 -11.64
C VAL A 12 12.27 -4.33 -12.56
N LYS A 13 12.44 -3.29 -13.40
CA LYS A 13 13.62 -3.11 -14.24
C LYS A 13 14.90 -3.04 -13.40
N GLU A 14 14.92 -2.20 -12.37
CA GLU A 14 16.10 -2.05 -11.51
C GLU A 14 16.36 -3.30 -10.65
N ALA A 15 15.30 -3.97 -10.19
CA ALA A 15 15.44 -5.25 -9.50
C ALA A 15 16.07 -6.33 -10.40
N LYS A 16 15.84 -6.27 -11.72
CA LYS A 16 16.50 -7.15 -12.69
C LYS A 16 17.97 -6.79 -12.84
N ASN A 17 18.29 -5.52 -13.04
CA ASN A 17 19.66 -5.02 -13.23
C ASN A 17 20.57 -5.32 -12.04
N ASN A 18 20.02 -5.26 -10.83
CA ASN A 18 20.76 -5.44 -9.58
C ASN A 18 20.70 -6.87 -9.03
N GLY A 19 20.18 -7.84 -9.79
CA GLY A 19 20.19 -9.25 -9.38
C GLY A 19 19.32 -9.56 -8.15
N ILE A 20 18.29 -8.77 -7.87
CA ILE A 20 17.39 -8.99 -6.73
C ILE A 20 16.69 -10.34 -6.85
N LYS A 21 16.76 -11.15 -5.79
CA LYS A 21 16.30 -12.55 -5.82
C LYS A 21 14.79 -12.73 -5.63
N TYR A 22 14.14 -11.79 -4.93
CA TYR A 22 12.74 -11.94 -4.53
C TYR A 22 12.05 -10.58 -4.38
N ILE A 23 10.77 -10.50 -4.76
CA ILE A 23 9.94 -9.29 -4.60
C ILE A 23 8.78 -9.57 -3.64
N VAL A 24 8.69 -8.82 -2.54
CA VAL A 24 7.47 -8.77 -1.73
C VAL A 24 6.78 -7.46 -2.03
N LYS A 25 5.52 -7.53 -2.49
CA LYS A 25 4.72 -6.34 -2.78
C LYS A 25 3.50 -6.28 -1.87
N LEU A 26 3.30 -5.12 -1.26
CA LEU A 26 2.05 -4.75 -0.62
C LEU A 26 1.03 -4.35 -1.69
N SER A 27 -0.02 -5.15 -1.85
CA SER A 27 -1.15 -4.91 -2.73
C SER A 27 -2.39 -4.57 -1.89
N VAL A 28 -3.57 -4.93 -2.36
CA VAL A 28 -4.84 -4.68 -1.69
C VAL A 28 -5.76 -5.89 -1.83
N MET A 29 -6.59 -6.11 -0.82
CA MET A 29 -7.66 -7.11 -0.86
C MET A 29 -8.51 -6.95 -2.12
N ASN A 30 -8.90 -8.09 -2.70
CA ASN A 30 -9.81 -8.17 -3.85
C ASN A 30 -9.37 -7.40 -5.12
N SER A 31 -8.07 -7.14 -5.28
CA SER A 31 -7.51 -6.52 -6.49
C SER A 31 -7.65 -7.37 -7.76
N ASP A 32 -8.07 -8.63 -7.66
CA ASP A 32 -8.29 -9.54 -8.79
C ASP A 32 -9.77 -9.67 -9.19
N ALA A 33 -10.69 -8.98 -8.49
CA ALA A 33 -12.13 -9.09 -8.71
C ALA A 33 -12.60 -8.63 -10.09
N GLN A 34 -13.68 -9.24 -10.56
CA GLN A 34 -14.42 -8.83 -11.76
C GLN A 34 -15.92 -8.74 -11.46
N PRO A 35 -16.57 -7.57 -11.67
CA PRO A 35 -15.97 -6.30 -12.08
C PRO A 35 -15.09 -5.67 -10.97
N GLY A 36 -13.89 -5.21 -11.32
CA GLY A 36 -12.96 -4.60 -10.37
C GLY A 36 -13.24 -3.11 -10.08
N TYR A 37 -12.91 -2.65 -8.88
CA TYR A 37 -12.92 -1.23 -8.49
C TYR A 37 -11.65 -0.50 -8.96
N ALA A 38 -11.68 0.83 -9.02
CA ALA A 38 -10.60 1.64 -9.64
C ALA A 38 -9.20 1.34 -9.06
N MET A 39 -9.07 1.35 -7.73
CA MET A 39 -7.80 1.02 -7.08
C MET A 39 -7.40 -0.45 -7.26
N GLY A 40 -8.37 -1.37 -7.24
CA GLY A 40 -8.13 -2.79 -7.53
C GLY A 40 -7.54 -3.00 -8.93
N LYS A 41 -8.07 -2.30 -9.93
CA LYS A 41 -7.58 -2.34 -11.32
C LYS A 41 -6.13 -1.88 -11.44
N LEU A 42 -5.74 -0.78 -10.78
CA LEU A 42 -4.36 -0.31 -10.75
C LEU A 42 -3.43 -1.36 -10.12
N HIS A 43 -3.81 -1.91 -8.97
CA HIS A 43 -3.01 -2.96 -8.34
C HIS A 43 -2.92 -4.23 -9.19
N ARG A 44 -3.96 -4.58 -9.95
CA ARG A 44 -3.89 -5.71 -10.91
C ARG A 44 -2.85 -5.46 -11.99
N GLN A 45 -2.84 -4.27 -12.58
CA GLN A 45 -1.86 -3.89 -13.62
C GLN A 45 -0.43 -4.00 -13.10
N GLU A 46 -0.16 -3.43 -11.93
CA GLU A 46 1.16 -3.52 -11.30
C GLU A 46 1.55 -4.97 -10.94
N LYS A 47 0.60 -5.83 -10.55
CA LYS A 47 0.88 -7.26 -10.30
C LYS A 47 1.24 -7.99 -11.59
N LYS A 48 0.57 -7.69 -12.71
CA LYS A 48 0.93 -8.26 -14.03
C LYS A 48 2.37 -7.96 -14.39
N ILE A 49 2.85 -6.73 -14.16
CA ILE A 49 4.25 -6.36 -14.43
C ILE A 49 5.22 -7.24 -13.62
N ILE A 50 4.93 -7.50 -12.34
CA ILE A 50 5.78 -8.34 -11.49
C ILE A 50 5.69 -9.81 -11.92
N GLU A 51 4.49 -10.31 -12.23
CA GLU A 51 4.26 -11.67 -12.75
C GLU A 51 5.03 -11.92 -14.06
N GLU A 52 4.92 -10.98 -15.01
CA GLU A 52 5.59 -11.00 -16.33
C GLU A 52 7.11 -10.94 -16.22
N SER A 53 7.64 -10.34 -15.14
CA SER A 53 9.09 -10.32 -14.87
C SER A 53 9.67 -11.70 -14.54
N LYS A 54 8.81 -12.68 -14.23
CA LYS A 54 9.17 -14.04 -13.78
C LYS A 54 10.09 -14.08 -12.56
N LYS A 55 10.25 -12.97 -11.83
CA LYS A 55 10.95 -12.97 -10.54
C LYS A 55 10.10 -13.69 -9.48
N PRO A 56 10.70 -14.49 -8.60
CA PRO A 56 10.03 -15.00 -7.41
C PRO A 56 9.40 -13.85 -6.62
N HIS A 57 8.13 -14.00 -6.24
CA HIS A 57 7.39 -12.91 -5.59
C HIS A 57 6.27 -13.38 -4.68
N THR A 58 5.87 -12.50 -3.75
CA THR A 58 4.67 -12.63 -2.91
C THR A 58 3.88 -11.33 -2.92
N PHE A 59 2.55 -11.44 -3.06
CA PHE A 59 1.62 -10.32 -2.93
C PHE A 59 0.89 -10.38 -1.59
N LEU A 60 1.19 -9.42 -0.71
CA LEU A 60 0.43 -9.19 0.52
C LEU A 60 -0.85 -8.41 0.17
N ARG A 61 -2.01 -8.83 0.70
CA ARG A 61 -3.32 -8.26 0.36
C ARG A 61 -4.06 -7.81 1.63
N PRO A 62 -3.62 -6.74 2.29
CA PRO A 62 -4.28 -6.21 3.47
C PRO A 62 -5.70 -5.72 3.15
N THR A 63 -6.51 -5.65 4.21
CA THR A 63 -7.80 -4.97 4.26
C THR A 63 -7.61 -3.50 4.66
N SER A 64 -8.69 -2.82 5.06
CA SER A 64 -8.59 -1.47 5.63
C SER A 64 -7.69 -1.49 6.87
N PHE A 65 -6.85 -0.46 7.00
CA PHE A 65 -5.94 -0.39 8.12
C PHE A 65 -6.62 0.10 9.39
N MET A 66 -6.23 -0.46 10.54
CA MET A 66 -6.84 -0.11 11.82
C MET A 66 -6.62 1.35 12.24
N GLN A 67 -5.50 1.97 11.84
CA GLN A 67 -5.29 3.40 12.12
C GLN A 67 -6.33 4.30 11.46
N ASN A 68 -7.02 3.83 10.41
CA ASN A 68 -8.08 4.61 9.77
C ASN A 68 -9.27 4.82 10.74
N PHE A 69 -9.49 3.91 11.68
CA PHE A 69 -10.53 4.09 12.70
C PHE A 69 -10.22 5.27 13.60
N VAL A 70 -8.98 5.37 14.09
CA VAL A 70 -8.56 6.46 14.99
C VAL A 70 -8.52 7.80 14.26
N ASN A 71 -8.00 7.83 13.03
CA ASN A 71 -7.68 9.09 12.34
C ASN A 71 -8.82 9.64 11.48
N TYR A 72 -9.72 8.79 10.97
CA TYR A 72 -10.68 9.19 9.94
C TYR A 72 -12.12 8.76 10.19
N LEU A 73 -12.35 7.58 10.78
CA LEU A 73 -13.71 7.02 10.91
C LEU A 73 -14.36 7.33 12.26
N VAL A 74 -13.58 7.51 13.32
CA VAL A 74 -14.07 8.02 14.60
C VAL A 74 -14.07 9.54 14.53
N LYS A 75 -15.26 10.15 14.52
CA LYS A 75 -15.37 11.60 14.74
C LYS A 75 -14.78 11.91 16.11
N PRO A 76 -13.87 12.89 16.26
CA PRO A 76 -13.43 13.30 17.58
C PRO A 76 -14.66 13.84 18.31
N LYS A 77 -15.18 13.08 19.28
CA LYS A 77 -15.79 13.71 20.45
C LYS A 77 -14.63 14.40 21.13
N GLU A 78 -14.71 15.72 21.31
CA GLU A 78 -13.72 16.58 21.97
C GLU A 78 -12.89 15.84 23.02
N ILE A 79 -11.72 15.32 22.62
CA ILE A 79 -10.72 14.89 23.58
C ILE A 79 -9.92 16.15 23.85
N LYS A 80 -10.37 16.94 24.83
CA LYS A 80 -9.50 17.94 25.45
C LYS A 80 -8.31 17.16 26.02
N MET A 81 -7.17 17.18 25.33
CA MET A 81 -5.91 16.84 25.98
C MET A 81 -5.74 17.82 27.15
N PHE A 82 -5.72 17.30 28.37
CA PHE A 82 -5.19 18.03 29.50
C PHE A 82 -3.72 18.33 29.22
N SER A 83 -3.44 19.54 28.71
CA SER A 83 -2.11 20.13 28.75
C SER A 83 -1.89 20.69 30.15
N THR A 84 -1.08 20.04 30.98
CA THR A 84 -0.33 20.69 32.06
C THR A 84 0.75 19.74 32.59
N PHE A 85 1.89 19.74 31.91
CA PHE A 85 3.20 19.43 32.48
C PHE A 85 4.20 20.46 31.96
N THR A 86 3.91 21.73 32.20
CA THR A 86 4.84 22.85 32.04
C THR A 86 4.43 23.90 33.07
N ASP A 87 4.61 23.56 34.34
CA ASP A 87 4.67 24.49 35.49
C ASP A 87 5.46 23.78 36.60
N MET A 88 6.72 23.45 36.32
CA MET A 88 7.68 23.00 37.32
C MET A 88 9.07 23.54 36.98
N THR A 89 9.19 24.87 37.05
CA THR A 89 10.41 25.64 37.33
C THR A 89 10.02 27.01 37.79
#